data_AF-G7UT94-F1
#
_entry.id   AF-G7UT94-F1
#
_cell.length_a   1.000
_cell.length_b   1.000
_cell.length_c   1.000
_cell.angle_alpha   90.00
_cell.angle_beta   90.00
_cell.angle_gamma   90.00
#
_symmetry.space_group_name_H-M   'P 1'
#
loop_
_entity.id
_entity.type
_entity.pdbx_description
1 polymer ?
#
loop_
_entity_poly.entity_id
_entity_poly.type
_entity_poly.pdbx_seq_one_letter_code
_entity_poly.pdbx_strand_id
1 'polypeptide(L)' 'MTPLDKPSSMPEAAKFLRTGVTLQDLQQLARAHSDVEAAQALNQARAALFRRLAARA' A
#
# COMPACT_ATOMS: atom_id res chain seq x y z
N MET A 1 -6.16 -6.77 -9.55
CA MET A 1 -6.35 -7.57 -8.34
C MET A 1 -5.37 -7.06 -7.30
N THR A 2 -5.86 -6.43 -6.24
CA THR A 2 -5.07 -5.90 -5.12
C THR A 2 -4.79 -7.01 -4.10
N PRO A 3 -3.76 -6.87 -3.24
CA PRO A 3 -3.51 -7.81 -2.15
C PRO A 3 -4.71 -8.02 -1.22
N LEU A 4 -5.62 -7.03 -1.12
CA LEU A 4 -6.83 -7.11 -0.29
C LEU A 4 -7.96 -7.93 -0.94
N ASP A 5 -7.93 -8.13 -2.25
CA ASP A 5 -8.98 -8.87 -2.98
C ASP A 5 -8.99 -10.36 -2.59
N LYS A 6 -7.82 -10.94 -2.35
CA LYS A 6 -7.67 -12.34 -1.93
C LYS A 6 -8.35 -12.64 -0.59
N PRO A 7 -8.01 -11.97 0.53
CA PRO A 7 -8.71 -12.20 1.79
C PRO A 7 -10.20 -11.87 1.67
N SER A 8 -10.59 -10.82 0.92
CA SER A 8 -12.01 -10.48 0.74
C SER A 8 -12.84 -11.58 0.05
N SER A 9 -12.21 -12.44 -0.77
CA SER A 9 -12.87 -13.57 -1.45
C SER A 9 -13.02 -14.83 -0.59
N MET A 10 -12.38 -14.90 0.58
CA MET A 10 -12.42 -16.07 1.43
C MET A 10 -13.65 -16.02 2.34
N PRO A 11 -14.48 -17.07 2.38
CA PRO A 11 -15.42 -17.21 3.48
C PRO A 11 -14.57 -17.29 4.73
N GLU A 12 -14.81 -16.37 5.68
CA GLU A 12 -14.14 -16.31 6.98
C GLU A 12 -12.79 -15.57 7.03
N ALA A 13 -12.54 -14.60 6.17
CA ALA A 13 -11.34 -13.77 6.31
C ALA A 13 -11.22 -13.05 7.66
N ALA A 14 -12.36 -12.74 8.29
CA ALA A 14 -12.44 -12.01 9.56
C ALA A 14 -11.73 -12.74 10.72
N LYS A 15 -11.69 -14.08 10.74
CA LYS A 15 -11.01 -14.87 11.79
C LYS A 15 -9.48 -14.79 11.71
N PHE A 16 -8.92 -14.28 10.61
CA PHE A 16 -7.48 -14.03 10.46
C PHE A 16 -7.11 -12.56 10.76
N LEU A 17 -8.10 -11.70 11.00
CA LEU A 17 -7.86 -10.31 11.35
C LEU A 17 -7.48 -10.18 12.82
N ARG A 18 -6.70 -9.14 13.12
CA ARG A 18 -6.42 -8.77 14.51
C ARG A 18 -7.72 -8.36 15.21
N THR A 19 -7.80 -8.63 16.50
CA THR A 19 -8.95 -8.22 17.33
C THR A 19 -9.21 -6.71 17.16
N GLY A 20 -10.44 -6.35 16.80
CA GLY A 20 -10.86 -4.96 16.56
C GLY A 20 -10.57 -4.40 15.16
N VAL A 21 -10.02 -5.18 14.23
CA VAL A 21 -9.83 -4.78 12.83
C VAL A 21 -10.88 -5.42 11.94
N THR A 22 -11.54 -4.64 11.09
CA THR A 22 -12.51 -5.14 10.11
C THR A 22 -11.95 -5.14 8.69
N LEU A 23 -12.51 -5.98 7.81
CA LEU A 23 -12.22 -5.92 6.37
C LEU A 23 -12.56 -4.56 5.77
N GLN A 24 -13.58 -3.89 6.30
CA GLN A 24 -14.02 -2.58 5.81
C GLN A 24 -12.98 -1.49 6.12
N ASP A 25 -12.34 -1.54 7.30
CA ASP A 25 -11.24 -0.64 7.64
C ASP A 25 -10.06 -0.83 6.69
N LEU A 26 -9.74 -2.09 6.38
CA LEU A 26 -8.69 -2.44 5.41
C LEU A 26 -9.05 -1.96 3.99
N GLN A 27 -10.32 -2.04 3.59
CA GLN A 27 -10.80 -1.52 2.30
C GLN A 27 -10.72 0.01 2.23
N GLN A 28 -11.06 0.71 3.31
CA GLN A 28 -10.90 2.16 3.38
C GLN A 28 -9.42 2.56 3.27
N LEU A 29 -8.54 1.86 3.99
CA LEU A 29 -7.10 2.09 3.94
C LEU A 29 -6.51 1.82 2.54
N ALA A 30 -6.92 0.71 1.90
CA ALA A 30 -6.47 0.36 0.56
C ALA A 30 -6.97 1.34 -0.50
N ARG A 31 -8.14 1.98 -0.31
CA ARG A 31 -8.64 3.04 -1.19
C ARG A 31 -7.96 4.38 -0.94
N ALA A 32 -7.56 4.66 0.31
CA ALA A 32 -6.88 5.88 0.69
C ALA A 32 -5.43 5.94 0.18
N HIS A 33 -4.82 4.80 -0.09
CA HIS A 33 -3.50 4.70 -0.73
C HIS A 33 -3.67 4.15 -2.15
N SER A 34 -3.85 5.05 -3.12
CA SER A 34 -3.92 4.62 -4.51
C SER A 34 -2.57 4.07 -4.98
N ASP A 35 -2.58 3.05 -5.84
CA ASP A 35 -1.36 2.55 -6.52
C ASP A 35 -0.62 3.68 -7.25
N VAL A 36 -1.34 4.74 -7.65
CA VAL A 36 -0.82 5.96 -8.27
C VAL A 36 0.05 6.75 -7.30
N GLU A 37 -0.42 6.99 -6.07
CA GLU A 37 0.34 7.71 -5.04
C GLU A 37 1.58 6.92 -4.61
N ALA A 38 1.48 5.60 -4.50
CA ALA A 38 2.62 4.74 -4.21
C ALA A 38 3.68 4.83 -5.33
N ALA A 39 3.26 4.78 -6.59
CA ALA A 39 4.15 4.95 -7.74
C ALA A 39 4.79 6.34 -7.78
N GLN A 40 4.03 7.39 -7.46
CA GLN A 40 4.54 8.75 -7.36
C GLN A 40 5.59 8.88 -6.24
N ALA A 41 5.31 8.35 -5.05
CA ALA A 41 6.26 8.37 -3.93
C ALA A 41 7.56 7.64 -4.28
N LEU A 42 7.48 6.49 -4.96
CA LEU A 42 8.65 5.74 -5.42
C LEU A 42 9.48 6.54 -6.42
N ASN A 43 8.83 7.17 -7.41
CA ASN A 43 9.51 8.00 -8.40
C ASN A 43 10.18 9.21 -7.76
N GLN A 44 9.52 9.86 -6.80
CA GLN A 44 10.09 10.98 -6.05
C GLN A 44 11.33 10.55 -5.24
N ALA A 45 11.24 9.42 -4.53
CA ALA A 45 12.37 8.87 -3.77
C ALA A 45 13.56 8.52 -4.68
N ARG A 46 13.30 7.90 -5.83
CA ARG A 46 14.31 7.60 -6.85
C ARG A 46 14.99 8.86 -7.38
N ALA A 47 14.22 9.89 -7.70
CA ALA A 47 14.76 11.17 -8.17
C ALA A 47 15.62 11.85 -7.09
N ALA A 48 15.19 11.82 -5.83
CA ALA A 48 15.94 12.36 -4.71
C ALA A 48 17.27 11.63 -4.48
N LEU A 49 17.27 10.30 -4.60
CA LEU A 49 18.49 9.48 -4.53
C LEU A 49 19.49 9.89 -5.61
N PHE A 50 19.06 9.99 -6.87
CA PHE A 50 19.97 10.36 -7.96
C PHE A 50 20.52 11.78 -7.83
N ARG A 51 19.72 12.75 -7.38
CA ARG A 51 20.24 14.10 -7.08
C ARG A 51 21.33 14.08 -6.01
N ARG A 52 21.14 13.28 -4.95
CA ARG A 52 22.14 13.13 -3.87
C ARG A 52 23.43 12.47 -4.35
N LEU A 53 23.32 11.48 -5.23
CA LEU A 53 24.49 10.82 -5.82
C LEU A 53 25.25 11.74 -6.79
N ALA A 54 24.52 12.47 -7.65
CA ALA A 54 25.11 13.43 -8.58
C ALA A 54 25.81 14.59 -7.87
N ALA A 55 25.28 15.07 -6.73
CA ALA A 55 25.90 16.13 -5.94
C ALA A 55 27.18 15.70 -5.19
N ARG A 56 27.54 14.41 -5.23
CA ARG A 56 28.70 13.85 -4.54
C ARG A 56 29.86 13.49 -5.50
N ALA A 57 29.66 13.68 -6.81
CA ALA A 57 30.64 13.49 -7.88
C ALA A 57 31.25 14.83 -8.30
#